data_AF-H0GBQ6-F1
#
_entry.id   AF-H0GBQ6-F1
#
_cell.length_a   1.000
_cell.length_b   1.000
_cell.length_c   1.000
_cell.angle_alpha   90.00
_cell.angle_beta   90.00
_cell.angle_gamma   90.00
#
_symmetry.space_group_name_H-M   'P 1'
#
loop_
_entity.id
_entity.type
_entity.pdbx_description
1 polymer ?
#
loop_
_entity_poly.entity_id
_entity_poly.type
_entity_poly.pdbx_seq_one_letter_code
_entity_poly.pdbx_strand_id
1 'polypeptide(L)'
;MLGRKERDQLELYMCGSLRDLVPDDHILVKVDRVLDLSWLHEEVAELYAAGFGRPGIDPEVAVRLMLAGFLLGIVHDRRLIREAQVNVAIRWFIGFGLHEALPDHSSLTRIRQRWGAERFRTIFEPTVKVCVAAKVAKGEVVHVDASLIRADVSWESLAVRHIDAVTDANEAAESERKSRKTGKYKKVCVTDPDASMATNGRNRRLEPAYKQHAVVDDACGVILDVEVTTGETNEGQVILGRLDAVAAMTGTTIKTATAHAGYAYAKVFAGMEQRAIEAVIPAKAEPIRSPVPMRRFRYNAKHDTLKCPRGKMLKAGRAVKHGRFFTSRAADCRHCDLARLCLSNGRVNKAVVLGDDYPALLRARRRRERWSDEDRALYQRHRWRS
;
A
#
# COMPACT_ATOMS: atom_id res chain seq x y z
N MET A 1 -49.95 -15.38 31.60
CA MET A 1 -49.41 -14.68 32.78
C MET A 1 -48.08 -14.03 32.39
N LEU A 2 -47.88 -12.75 32.70
CA LEU A 2 -46.57 -12.11 32.54
C LEU A 2 -45.66 -12.54 33.68
N GLY A 3 -44.53 -13.17 33.36
CA GLY A 3 -43.51 -13.51 34.35
C GLY A 3 -42.80 -12.25 34.86
N ARG A 4 -42.58 -12.17 36.18
CA ARG A 4 -41.79 -11.12 36.81
C ARG A 4 -40.46 -11.73 37.24
N LYS A 5 -39.34 -11.16 36.77
CA LYS A 5 -37.98 -11.60 37.14
C LYS A 5 -37.47 -10.71 38.27
N GLU A 6 -37.12 -11.31 39.40
CA GLU A 6 -36.40 -10.61 40.48
C GLU A 6 -35.00 -10.22 40.00
N ARG A 7 -34.56 -9.01 40.37
CA ARG A 7 -33.31 -8.40 39.91
C ARG A 7 -32.20 -8.41 40.97
N ASP A 8 -32.46 -8.96 42.15
CA ASP A 8 -31.50 -9.00 43.24
C ASP A 8 -30.46 -10.10 42.95
N GLN A 9 -29.26 -9.67 42.55
CA GLN A 9 -28.12 -10.56 42.29
C GLN A 9 -27.21 -10.57 43.51
N LEU A 10 -27.56 -11.37 44.52
CA LEU A 10 -26.87 -11.40 45.81
C LEU A 10 -25.71 -12.41 45.90
N GLU A 11 -25.48 -13.23 44.87
CA GLU A 11 -24.44 -14.25 44.88
C GLU A 11 -23.65 -14.29 43.56
N LEU A 12 -22.32 -14.24 43.67
CA LEU A 12 -21.40 -14.51 42.55
C LEU A 12 -20.50 -15.70 42.90
N TYR A 13 -21.10 -16.89 43.02
CA TYR A 13 -20.38 -18.15 43.02
C TYR A 13 -20.19 -18.62 41.57
N MET A 14 -19.02 -18.34 40.99
CA MET A 14 -18.65 -18.91 39.70
C MET A 14 -17.96 -20.27 39.88
N CYS A 15 -18.74 -21.35 39.80
CA CYS A 15 -18.19 -22.70 39.64
C CYS A 15 -18.14 -23.03 38.13
N GLY A 16 -17.07 -22.65 37.44
CA GLY A 16 -16.90 -22.98 36.01
C GLY A 16 -15.86 -22.15 35.28
N SER A 17 -15.55 -22.52 34.03
CA SER A 17 -14.64 -21.76 33.17
C SER A 17 -15.37 -20.59 32.51
N LEU A 18 -14.68 -19.47 32.28
CA LEU A 18 -15.23 -18.39 31.43
C LEU A 18 -15.56 -18.89 30.03
N ARG A 19 -14.87 -19.94 29.56
CA ARG A 19 -15.12 -20.57 28.27
C ARG A 19 -16.56 -21.07 28.12
N ASP A 20 -17.15 -21.56 29.21
CA ASP A 20 -18.50 -22.14 29.22
C ASP A 20 -19.59 -21.09 28.98
N LEU A 21 -19.23 -19.81 29.14
CA LEU A 21 -20.12 -18.66 28.95
C LEU A 21 -20.03 -18.05 27.54
N VAL A 22 -19.08 -18.52 26.71
CA VAL A 22 -18.83 -17.95 25.38
C VAL A 22 -19.26 -18.96 24.30
N PRO A 23 -20.17 -18.57 23.38
CA PRO A 23 -20.61 -19.44 22.30
C PRO A 23 -19.46 -19.90 21.38
N ASP A 24 -19.51 -21.15 20.94
CA ASP A 24 -18.51 -21.77 20.07
C ASP A 24 -18.36 -21.11 18.70
N ASP A 25 -19.41 -20.47 18.22
CA ASP A 25 -19.44 -19.77 16.94
C ASP A 25 -18.92 -18.32 17.02
N HIS A 26 -18.64 -17.83 18.24
CA HIS A 26 -18.10 -16.50 18.49
C HIS A 26 -16.73 -16.32 17.81
N ILE A 27 -16.49 -15.15 17.20
CA ILE A 27 -15.29 -14.90 16.40
C ILE A 27 -14.00 -15.10 17.19
N LEU A 28 -13.94 -14.64 18.44
CA LEU A 28 -12.76 -14.79 19.30
C LEU A 28 -12.48 -16.26 19.63
N VAL A 29 -13.52 -17.10 19.76
CA VAL A 29 -13.34 -18.55 19.97
C VAL A 29 -12.74 -19.21 18.72
N LYS A 30 -13.23 -18.82 17.53
CA LYS A 30 -12.68 -19.32 16.26
C LYS A 30 -11.22 -18.93 16.06
N VAL A 31 -10.87 -17.70 16.42
CA VAL A 31 -9.49 -17.19 16.32
C VAL A 31 -8.58 -17.86 17.35
N ASP A 32 -9.01 -17.99 18.61
CA ASP A 32 -8.22 -18.64 19.67
C ASP A 32 -7.80 -20.08 19.29
N ARG A 33 -8.67 -20.83 18.61
CA ARG A 33 -8.37 -22.20 18.14
C ARG A 33 -7.18 -22.29 17.17
N VAL A 34 -6.83 -21.21 16.49
CA VAL A 34 -5.78 -21.19 15.46
C VAL A 34 -4.64 -20.23 15.78
N LEU A 35 -4.79 -19.42 16.84
CA LEU A 35 -3.83 -18.38 17.22
C LEU A 35 -2.76 -18.98 18.13
N ASP A 36 -1.56 -19.18 17.59
CA ASP A 36 -0.37 -19.55 18.35
C ASP A 36 0.58 -18.36 18.50
N LEU A 37 0.77 -17.92 19.74
CA LEU A 37 1.66 -16.81 20.13
C LEU A 37 2.78 -17.24 21.07
N SER A 38 2.98 -18.55 21.27
CA SER A 38 3.96 -19.09 22.24
C SER A 38 5.40 -18.59 22.00
N TRP A 39 5.75 -18.29 20.76
CA TRP A 39 7.05 -17.76 20.33
C TRP A 39 7.20 -16.24 20.56
N LEU A 40 6.10 -15.51 20.78
CA LEU A 40 6.09 -14.05 20.80
C LEU A 40 6.93 -13.49 21.94
N HIS A 41 6.95 -14.17 23.09
CA HIS A 41 7.67 -13.70 24.27
C HIS A 41 9.18 -13.63 24.01
N GLU A 42 9.74 -14.62 23.32
CA GLU A 42 11.16 -14.64 22.94
C GLU A 42 11.47 -13.53 21.91
N GLU A 43 10.60 -13.36 20.91
CA GLU A 43 10.78 -12.38 19.83
C GLU A 43 10.86 -10.93 20.34
N VAL A 44 10.14 -10.60 21.41
CA VAL A 44 10.11 -9.23 21.95
C VAL A 44 10.97 -9.05 23.20
N ALA A 45 11.59 -10.11 23.72
CA ALA A 45 12.30 -10.10 25.01
C ALA A 45 13.37 -9.01 25.09
N GLU A 46 14.13 -8.81 24.02
CA GLU A 46 15.21 -7.80 23.96
C GLU A 46 14.72 -6.35 24.11
N LEU A 47 13.42 -6.10 23.91
CA LEU A 47 12.81 -4.79 24.08
C LEU A 47 12.43 -4.48 25.54
N TYR A 48 12.69 -5.41 26.47
CA TYR A 48 12.32 -5.30 27.88
C TYR A 48 13.53 -5.51 28.78
N ALA A 49 13.56 -4.77 29.90
CA ALA A 49 14.60 -4.94 30.90
C ALA A 49 14.32 -6.20 31.74
N ALA A 50 15.30 -7.10 31.82
CA ALA A 50 15.19 -8.31 32.63
C ALA A 50 15.28 -7.96 34.13
N GLY A 51 14.27 -8.32 34.91
CA GLY A 51 14.31 -8.28 36.38
C GLY A 51 14.21 -6.89 37.04
N PHE A 52 13.98 -5.82 36.29
CA PHE A 52 13.88 -4.46 36.84
C PHE A 52 12.58 -3.75 36.46
N GLY A 53 12.01 -3.04 37.44
CA GLY A 53 10.84 -2.18 37.25
C GLY A 53 9.49 -2.89 37.40
N ARG A 54 8.41 -2.16 37.10
CA ARG A 54 7.05 -2.71 37.11
C ARG A 54 6.89 -3.71 35.96
N PRO A 55 6.40 -4.94 36.20
CA PRO A 55 6.11 -5.89 35.14
C PRO A 55 5.21 -5.28 34.07
N GLY A 56 5.59 -5.49 32.81
CA GLY A 56 4.75 -5.12 31.67
C GLY A 56 3.53 -6.02 31.56
N ILE A 57 2.63 -5.68 30.62
CA ILE A 57 1.62 -6.65 30.18
C ILE A 57 2.34 -7.76 29.41
N ASP A 58 1.88 -8.98 29.60
CA ASP A 58 2.22 -10.11 28.75
C ASP A 58 2.04 -9.77 27.24
N PRO A 59 3.05 -10.05 26.39
CA PRO A 59 2.98 -9.80 24.96
C PRO A 59 1.78 -10.45 24.24
N GLU A 60 1.41 -11.68 24.62
CA GLU A 60 0.28 -12.39 24.02
C GLU A 60 -1.04 -11.68 24.35
N VAL A 61 -1.20 -11.25 25.61
CA VAL A 61 -2.36 -10.48 26.06
C VAL A 61 -2.48 -9.19 25.24
N ALA A 62 -1.37 -8.52 24.97
CA ALA A 62 -1.36 -7.30 24.17
C ALA A 62 -1.84 -7.56 22.72
N VAL A 63 -1.33 -8.60 22.06
CA VAL A 63 -1.76 -8.98 20.71
C VAL A 63 -3.23 -9.42 20.69
N ARG A 64 -3.66 -10.24 21.67
CA ARG A 64 -5.05 -10.69 21.81
C ARG A 64 -6.00 -9.50 22.04
N LEU A 65 -5.62 -8.52 22.84
CA LEU A 65 -6.39 -7.26 22.97
C LEU A 65 -6.51 -6.52 21.64
N MET A 66 -5.41 -6.34 20.91
CA MET A 66 -5.41 -5.65 19.61
C MET A 66 -6.28 -6.38 18.58
N LEU A 67 -6.20 -7.72 18.53
CA LEU A 67 -7.03 -8.56 17.67
C LEU A 67 -8.51 -8.49 18.06
N ALA A 68 -8.82 -8.55 19.35
CA ALA A 68 -10.20 -8.42 19.83
C ALA A 68 -10.79 -7.05 19.45
N GLY A 69 -10.02 -5.97 19.65
CA GLY A 69 -10.40 -4.64 19.22
C GLY A 69 -10.67 -4.57 17.71
N PHE A 70 -9.78 -5.13 16.90
CA PHE A 70 -9.95 -5.17 15.44
C PHE A 70 -11.21 -5.96 15.02
N LEU A 71 -11.36 -7.20 15.51
CA LEU A 71 -12.44 -8.12 15.12
C LEU A 71 -13.83 -7.65 15.57
N LEU A 72 -13.89 -6.90 16.69
CA LEU A 72 -15.14 -6.35 17.23
C LEU A 72 -15.38 -4.89 16.80
N GLY A 73 -14.52 -4.32 15.95
CA GLY A 73 -14.67 -2.94 15.46
C GLY A 73 -14.44 -1.86 16.52
N ILE A 74 -13.67 -2.15 17.57
CA ILE A 74 -13.32 -1.24 18.66
C ILE A 74 -11.95 -0.63 18.40
N VAL A 75 -11.96 0.60 17.87
CA VAL A 75 -10.73 1.28 17.40
C VAL A 75 -9.97 2.00 18.54
N HIS A 76 -10.64 2.33 19.64
CA HIS A 76 -10.04 3.12 20.72
C HIS A 76 -9.65 2.25 21.92
N ASP A 77 -8.36 2.28 22.31
CA ASP A 77 -7.83 1.48 23.43
C ASP A 77 -8.62 1.69 24.73
N ARG A 78 -9.02 2.93 25.04
CA ARG A 78 -9.84 3.23 26.25
C ARG A 78 -11.18 2.51 26.21
N ARG A 79 -11.82 2.48 25.03
CA ARG A 79 -13.10 1.79 24.83
C ARG A 79 -12.90 0.28 24.87
N LEU A 80 -11.81 -0.23 24.31
CA LEU A 80 -11.47 -1.65 24.34
C LEU A 80 -11.31 -2.16 25.77
N ILE A 81 -10.57 -1.44 26.63
CA ILE A 81 -10.42 -1.85 28.04
C ILE A 81 -11.75 -1.76 28.79
N ARG A 82 -12.58 -0.73 28.55
CA ARG A 82 -13.93 -0.64 29.12
C ARG A 82 -14.84 -1.78 28.66
N GLU A 83 -14.76 -2.15 27.39
CA GLU A 83 -15.51 -3.28 26.87
C GLU A 83 -15.04 -4.58 27.52
N ALA A 84 -13.72 -4.79 27.62
CA ALA A 84 -13.14 -5.94 28.31
C ALA A 84 -13.56 -6.01 29.79
N GLN A 85 -13.89 -4.89 30.45
CA GLN A 85 -14.37 -4.94 31.84
C GLN A 85 -15.71 -5.69 31.98
N VAL A 86 -16.58 -5.58 30.98
CA VAL A 86 -17.96 -6.11 31.01
C VAL A 86 -18.20 -7.26 30.03
N ASN A 87 -17.29 -7.50 29.09
CA ASN A 87 -17.42 -8.50 28.04
C ASN A 87 -16.60 -9.76 28.38
N VAL A 88 -17.33 -10.82 28.77
CA VAL A 88 -16.75 -12.11 29.16
C VAL A 88 -15.94 -12.75 28.02
N ALA A 89 -16.37 -12.58 26.75
CA ALA A 89 -15.66 -13.15 25.62
C ALA A 89 -14.29 -12.51 25.41
N ILE A 90 -14.18 -11.19 25.61
CA ILE A 90 -12.88 -10.51 25.56
C ILE A 90 -12.00 -10.98 26.71
N ARG A 91 -12.52 -11.00 27.95
CA ARG A 91 -11.77 -11.47 29.13
C ARG A 91 -11.22 -12.88 28.96
N TRP A 92 -12.08 -13.81 28.54
CA TRP A 92 -11.68 -15.18 28.25
C TRP A 92 -10.58 -15.22 27.17
N PHE A 93 -10.77 -14.48 26.06
CA PHE A 93 -9.82 -14.48 24.95
C PHE A 93 -8.43 -13.93 25.32
N ILE A 94 -8.36 -13.02 26.28
CA ILE A 94 -7.09 -12.47 26.78
C ILE A 94 -6.55 -13.23 27.99
N GLY A 95 -7.27 -14.25 28.49
CA GLY A 95 -6.84 -15.07 29.63
C GLY A 95 -7.05 -14.43 31.02
N PHE A 96 -7.91 -13.42 31.15
CA PHE A 96 -8.17 -12.74 32.43
C PHE A 96 -9.45 -13.26 33.09
N GLY A 97 -9.37 -13.62 34.37
CA GLY A 97 -10.52 -13.92 35.23
C GLY A 97 -11.37 -12.67 35.50
N LEU A 98 -12.62 -12.84 35.99
CA LEU A 98 -13.49 -11.69 36.31
C LEU A 98 -12.97 -10.83 37.47
N HIS A 99 -12.23 -11.44 38.39
CA HIS A 99 -11.68 -10.79 39.58
C HIS A 99 -10.36 -10.05 39.30
N GLU A 100 -9.70 -10.34 38.19
CA GLU A 100 -8.43 -9.72 37.84
C GLU A 100 -8.62 -8.30 37.31
N ALA A 101 -7.72 -7.42 37.75
CA ALA A 101 -7.66 -6.05 37.25
C ALA A 101 -7.08 -6.05 35.83
N LEU A 102 -7.83 -5.48 34.89
CA LEU A 102 -7.36 -5.35 33.52
C LEU A 102 -6.23 -4.31 33.42
N PRO A 103 -5.36 -4.43 32.40
CA PRO A 103 -4.31 -3.46 32.21
C PRO A 103 -4.83 -2.05 31.88
N ASP A 104 -4.03 -1.04 32.20
CA ASP A 104 -4.36 0.34 31.84
C ASP A 104 -4.33 0.52 30.31
N HIS A 105 -5.26 1.33 29.79
CA HIS A 105 -5.40 1.59 28.36
C HIS A 105 -4.12 2.11 27.68
N SER A 106 -3.23 2.77 28.42
CA SER A 106 -2.01 3.39 27.87
C SER A 106 -0.94 2.35 27.55
N SER A 107 -1.09 1.15 28.10
CA SER A 107 -0.12 0.07 27.94
C SER A 107 -0.05 -0.40 26.48
N LEU A 108 -1.19 -0.49 25.78
CA LEU A 108 -1.21 -0.85 24.35
C LEU A 108 -0.49 0.22 23.51
N THR A 109 -0.70 1.50 23.81
CA THR A 109 0.02 2.60 23.15
C THR A 109 1.54 2.48 23.37
N ARG A 110 1.98 2.24 24.61
CA ARG A 110 3.40 2.07 24.93
C ARG A 110 4.02 0.83 24.29
N ILE A 111 3.27 -0.26 24.19
CA ILE A 111 3.70 -1.48 23.50
C ILE A 111 3.89 -1.22 22.01
N ARG A 112 2.91 -0.57 21.34
CA ARG A 112 3.04 -0.23 19.92
C ARG A 112 4.27 0.63 19.63
N GLN A 113 4.54 1.62 20.49
CA GLN A 113 5.72 2.47 20.38
C GLN A 113 7.02 1.70 20.63
N ARG A 114 7.04 0.81 21.62
CA ARG A 114 8.21 0.00 21.97
C ARG A 114 8.58 -1.00 20.88
N TRP A 115 7.58 -1.69 20.33
CA TRP A 115 7.79 -2.70 19.29
C TRP A 115 8.15 -2.07 17.96
N GLY A 116 7.49 -0.95 17.62
CA GLY A 116 7.74 -0.27 16.35
C GLY A 116 7.33 -1.09 15.13
N ALA A 117 7.43 -0.48 13.95
CA ALA A 117 6.95 -1.08 12.70
C ALA A 117 7.71 -2.37 12.34
N GLU A 118 9.02 -2.41 12.55
CA GLU A 118 9.84 -3.56 12.20
C GLU A 118 9.45 -4.81 13.01
N ARG A 119 9.20 -4.68 14.31
CA ARG A 119 8.79 -5.85 15.11
C ARG A 119 7.37 -6.31 14.76
N PHE A 120 6.46 -5.39 14.46
CA PHE A 120 5.15 -5.77 13.92
C PHE A 120 5.25 -6.50 12.58
N ARG A 121 6.20 -6.13 11.72
CA ARG A 121 6.48 -6.86 10.49
C ARG A 121 6.96 -8.28 10.80
N THR A 122 7.92 -8.44 11.71
CA THR A 122 8.39 -9.77 12.15
C THR A 122 7.27 -10.60 12.77
N ILE A 123 6.29 -9.97 13.45
CA ILE A 123 5.12 -10.68 14.00
C ILE A 123 4.13 -11.10 12.90
N PHE A 124 3.96 -10.26 11.88
CA PHE A 124 3.05 -10.48 10.77
C PHE A 124 3.51 -11.62 9.84
N GLU A 125 4.81 -11.68 9.54
CA GLU A 125 5.38 -12.64 8.58
C GLU A 125 5.10 -14.12 8.91
N PRO A 126 5.28 -14.62 10.15
CA PRO A 126 4.89 -15.97 10.54
C PRO A 126 3.41 -16.27 10.29
N THR A 127 2.53 -15.29 10.54
CA THR A 127 1.09 -15.45 10.31
C THR A 127 0.80 -15.72 8.83
N VAL A 128 1.46 -14.98 7.92
CA VAL A 128 1.34 -15.23 6.48
C VAL A 128 1.85 -16.62 6.12
N LYS A 129 2.99 -17.05 6.67
CA LYS A 129 3.55 -18.39 6.43
C LYS A 129 2.59 -19.50 6.87
N VAL A 130 1.92 -19.34 8.01
CA VAL A 130 0.87 -20.28 8.47
C VAL A 130 -0.29 -20.33 7.48
N CYS A 131 -0.76 -19.19 6.96
CA CYS A 131 -1.81 -19.16 5.94
C CYS A 131 -1.41 -19.87 4.63
N VAL A 132 -0.15 -19.72 4.21
CA VAL A 132 0.41 -20.41 3.03
C VAL A 132 0.51 -21.91 3.28
N ALA A 133 1.05 -22.33 4.44
CA ALA A 133 1.14 -23.74 4.83
C ALA A 133 -0.24 -24.41 4.91
N ALA A 134 -1.25 -23.69 5.40
CA ALA A 134 -2.63 -24.12 5.44
C ALA A 134 -3.35 -24.09 4.07
N LYS A 135 -2.67 -23.64 3.00
CA LYS A 135 -3.22 -23.48 1.64
C LYS A 135 -4.42 -22.52 1.55
N VAL A 136 -4.55 -21.62 2.53
CA VAL A 136 -5.56 -20.55 2.54
C VAL A 136 -5.12 -19.38 1.65
N ALA A 137 -3.80 -19.16 1.56
CA ALA A 137 -3.19 -18.24 0.61
C ALA A 137 -2.27 -19.03 -0.33
N LYS A 138 -2.22 -18.66 -1.62
CA LYS A 138 -1.37 -19.30 -2.63
C LYS A 138 -0.25 -18.40 -3.11
N GLY A 139 -0.47 -17.08 -3.17
CA GLY A 139 0.51 -16.10 -3.66
C GLY A 139 0.74 -16.13 -5.18
N GLU A 140 0.02 -16.96 -5.94
CA GLU A 140 0.17 -17.03 -7.41
C GLU A 140 -0.55 -15.88 -8.13
N VAL A 141 -1.70 -15.47 -7.60
CA VAL A 141 -2.51 -14.37 -8.13
C VAL A 141 -2.71 -13.37 -7.01
N VAL A 142 -2.24 -12.13 -7.24
CA VAL A 142 -2.26 -11.09 -6.21
C VAL A 142 -2.92 -9.81 -6.68
N HIS A 143 -3.52 -9.13 -5.72
CA HIS A 143 -4.19 -7.85 -5.86
C HIS A 143 -3.38 -6.79 -5.11
N VAL A 144 -2.91 -5.76 -5.83
CA VAL A 144 -2.19 -4.64 -5.24
C VAL A 144 -3.10 -3.42 -5.21
N ASP A 145 -3.20 -2.81 -4.03
CA ASP A 145 -3.88 -1.54 -3.87
C ASP A 145 -3.18 -0.65 -2.84
N ALA A 146 -3.44 0.65 -2.92
CA ALA A 146 -2.97 1.62 -1.95
C ALA A 146 -4.12 2.44 -1.40
N SER A 147 -4.20 2.50 -0.08
CA SER A 147 -5.17 3.29 0.66
C SER A 147 -4.50 4.50 1.30
N LEU A 148 -5.11 5.67 1.11
CA LEU A 148 -4.67 6.90 1.76
C LEU A 148 -5.35 7.03 3.12
N ILE A 149 -4.55 7.03 4.19
CA ILE A 149 -5.01 7.14 5.57
C ILE A 149 -4.74 8.57 6.04
N ARG A 150 -5.80 9.31 6.37
CA ARG A 150 -5.66 10.67 6.90
C ARG A 150 -4.96 10.63 8.25
N ALA A 151 -3.96 11.48 8.43
CA ALA A 151 -3.29 11.66 9.71
C ALA A 151 -4.17 12.49 10.66
N ASP A 152 -4.16 12.13 11.94
CA ASP A 152 -4.84 12.89 12.99
C ASP A 152 -3.91 13.98 13.54
N VAL A 153 -3.73 15.03 12.74
CA VAL A 153 -2.84 16.16 13.05
C VAL A 153 -3.61 17.47 12.97
N SER A 154 -3.24 18.42 13.82
CA SER A 154 -3.80 19.78 13.77
C SER A 154 -3.35 20.49 12.50
N TRP A 155 -4.26 21.19 11.83
CA TRP A 155 -3.93 22.01 10.67
C TRP A 155 -3.09 23.23 11.04
N GLU A 156 -3.18 23.67 12.29
CA GLU A 156 -2.43 24.81 12.82
C GLU A 156 -0.95 24.46 13.05
N SER A 157 -0.61 23.17 13.20
CA SER A 157 0.78 22.71 13.38
C SER A 157 1.53 22.49 12.06
N LEU A 158 0.92 22.82 10.92
CA LEU A 158 1.57 22.73 9.62
C LEU A 158 2.51 23.91 9.40
N ALA A 159 3.82 23.63 9.35
CA ALA A 159 4.81 24.62 8.97
C ALA A 159 5.00 24.67 7.45
N VAL A 160 5.35 25.85 6.95
CA VAL A 160 5.76 26.02 5.55
C VAL A 160 7.27 25.85 5.47
N ARG A 161 7.74 24.77 4.85
CA ARG A 161 9.16 24.59 4.55
C ARG A 161 9.50 25.23 3.20
N HIS A 162 10.58 26.01 3.18
CA HIS A 162 11.18 26.56 1.97
C HIS A 162 11.96 25.46 1.26
N ILE A 163 11.58 25.17 0.02
CA ILE A 163 12.15 24.03 -0.74
C ILE A 163 13.61 24.29 -1.12
N ASP A 164 14.03 25.55 -1.28
CA ASP A 164 15.37 25.91 -1.72
C ASP A 164 16.43 25.58 -0.65
N ALA A 165 16.20 25.97 0.62
CA ALA A 165 17.13 25.74 1.74
C ALA A 165 17.38 24.26 2.08
N VAL A 166 16.43 23.37 1.81
CA VAL A 166 16.61 21.91 2.01
C VAL A 166 17.34 21.27 0.84
N THR A 167 17.29 21.85 -0.36
CA THR A 167 18.17 21.40 -1.44
C THR A 167 19.60 21.77 -1.14
N ASP A 168 19.87 23.00 -0.68
CA ASP A 168 21.23 23.43 -0.35
C ASP A 168 21.86 22.59 0.79
N ALA A 169 21.05 22.11 1.75
CA ALA A 169 21.53 21.24 2.83
C ALA A 169 21.72 19.76 2.41
N ASN A 170 21.05 19.29 1.35
CA ASN A 170 21.16 17.92 0.83
C ASN A 170 22.01 17.81 -0.45
N GLU A 171 22.40 18.93 -1.08
CA GLU A 171 23.25 18.99 -2.28
C GLU A 171 24.74 18.72 -2.00
N ALA A 172 25.08 18.14 -0.84
CA ALA A 172 26.31 17.37 -0.66
C ALA A 172 26.20 15.94 -1.24
N ALA A 173 25.02 15.49 -1.69
CA ALA A 173 24.85 14.20 -2.36
C ALA A 173 23.82 14.29 -3.52
N GLU A 174 24.35 14.13 -4.74
CA GLU A 174 23.66 13.81 -6.00
C GLU A 174 22.73 14.86 -6.65
N SER A 175 23.25 15.44 -7.74
CA SER A 175 22.54 16.36 -8.63
C SER A 175 21.63 15.64 -9.62
N GLU A 176 20.31 15.69 -9.40
CA GLU A 176 19.32 15.42 -10.45
C GLU A 176 18.36 16.59 -10.65
N ARG A 177 18.36 17.10 -11.89
CA ARG A 177 17.57 18.26 -12.32
C ARG A 177 16.08 18.00 -12.15
N LYS A 178 15.51 18.64 -11.12
CA LYS A 178 14.07 18.76 -10.84
C LYS A 178 13.31 19.26 -12.08
N SER A 179 12.31 18.49 -12.50
CA SER A 179 11.16 19.01 -13.26
C SER A 179 10.62 20.25 -12.54
N ARG A 180 10.29 21.34 -13.28
CA ARG A 180 9.68 22.57 -12.76
C ARG A 180 8.63 22.25 -11.67
N LYS A 181 9.03 22.33 -10.40
CA LYS A 181 8.12 22.26 -9.26
C LYS A 181 7.44 23.62 -9.20
N THR A 182 6.24 23.73 -9.76
CA THR A 182 5.33 24.81 -9.38
C THR A 182 4.95 24.60 -7.92
N GLY A 183 5.57 25.36 -7.04
CA GLY A 183 5.30 25.40 -5.61
C GLY A 183 6.54 25.86 -4.86
N LYS A 184 6.69 27.18 -4.64
CA LYS A 184 7.76 27.78 -3.82
C LYS A 184 7.71 27.35 -2.34
N TYR A 185 6.62 26.68 -1.93
CA TYR A 185 6.28 26.40 -0.54
C TYR A 185 5.73 24.98 -0.43
N LYS A 186 6.28 24.18 0.49
CA LYS A 186 5.72 22.87 0.86
C LYS A 186 5.19 22.94 2.29
N LYS A 187 3.91 22.65 2.48
CA LYS A 187 3.36 22.45 3.83
C LYS A 187 3.86 21.12 4.36
N VAL A 188 4.43 21.12 5.55
CA VAL A 188 4.97 19.94 6.23
C VAL A 188 4.42 19.93 7.64
N CYS A 189 3.95 18.77 8.09
CA CYS A 189 3.52 18.60 9.45
C CYS A 189 4.74 18.51 10.38
N VAL A 190 4.80 19.37 11.41
CA VAL A 190 5.93 19.39 12.36
C VAL A 190 5.73 18.35 13.45
N THR A 191 4.48 18.08 13.84
CA THR A 191 4.13 17.10 14.87
C THR A 191 4.31 15.67 14.40
N ASP A 192 4.09 15.41 13.10
CA ASP A 192 4.36 14.12 12.46
C ASP A 192 5.00 14.34 11.08
N PRO A 193 6.33 14.23 10.96
CA PRO A 193 7.04 14.43 9.70
C PRO A 193 6.70 13.42 8.59
N ASP A 194 6.18 12.23 8.94
CA ASP A 194 5.84 11.17 7.99
C ASP A 194 4.46 11.39 7.35
N ALA A 195 3.59 12.17 8.02
CA ALA A 195 2.30 12.62 7.52
C ALA A 195 2.43 13.69 6.41
N SER A 196 2.86 13.28 5.22
CA SER A 196 3.05 14.20 4.09
C SER A 196 1.73 14.55 3.39
N MET A 197 1.72 15.68 2.67
CA MET A 197 0.51 16.22 2.08
C MET A 197 0.11 15.42 0.83
N ALA A 198 -1.06 14.81 0.86
CA ALA A 198 -1.59 14.03 -0.26
C ALA A 198 -3.03 14.44 -0.61
N THR A 199 -3.37 14.35 -1.89
CA THR A 199 -4.73 14.67 -2.35
C THR A 199 -5.55 13.39 -2.46
N ASN A 200 -6.64 13.28 -1.70
CA ASN A 200 -7.55 12.16 -1.83
C ASN A 200 -8.38 12.28 -3.11
N GLY A 201 -8.45 11.21 -3.92
CA GLY A 201 -9.22 11.19 -5.16
C GLY A 201 -10.73 11.39 -5.00
N ARG A 202 -11.31 11.04 -3.83
CA ARG A 202 -12.75 11.17 -3.55
C ARG A 202 -13.15 12.62 -3.27
N ASN A 203 -12.46 13.27 -2.34
CA ASN A 203 -12.82 14.62 -1.87
C ASN A 203 -11.97 15.73 -2.50
N ARG A 204 -10.91 15.38 -3.25
CA ARG A 204 -9.94 16.29 -3.87
C ARG A 204 -9.33 17.31 -2.91
N ARG A 205 -9.31 16.99 -1.62
CA ARG A 205 -8.67 17.79 -0.58
C ARG A 205 -7.23 17.32 -0.38
N LEU A 206 -6.33 18.30 -0.26
CA LEU A 206 -4.93 18.08 0.06
C LEU A 206 -4.78 18.05 1.57
N GLU A 207 -4.57 16.88 2.16
CA GLU A 207 -4.54 16.66 3.62
C GLU A 207 -3.28 15.90 4.03
N PRO A 208 -2.77 16.08 5.26
CA PRO A 208 -1.70 15.25 5.81
C PRO A 208 -2.16 13.79 5.90
N ALA A 209 -1.39 12.88 5.31
CA ALA A 209 -1.79 11.49 5.22
C ALA A 209 -0.59 10.54 5.07
N TYR A 210 -0.83 9.29 5.42
CA TYR A 210 0.02 8.16 5.10
C TYR A 210 -0.60 7.36 3.97
N LYS A 211 0.19 6.52 3.34
CA LYS A 211 -0.25 5.60 2.29
C LYS A 211 0.10 4.19 2.68
N GLN A 212 -0.92 3.37 2.87
CA GLN A 212 -0.78 1.94 3.10
C GLN A 212 -0.89 1.24 1.75
N HIS A 213 0.16 0.53 1.36
CA HIS A 213 0.19 -0.36 0.19
C HIS A 213 -0.03 -1.77 0.70
N ALA A 214 -0.98 -2.49 0.14
CA ALA A 214 -1.27 -3.86 0.51
C ALA A 214 -1.19 -4.77 -0.73
N VAL A 215 -0.65 -5.97 -0.53
CA VAL A 215 -0.73 -7.06 -1.50
C VAL A 215 -1.60 -8.15 -0.91
N VAL A 216 -2.64 -8.54 -1.64
CA VAL A 216 -3.68 -9.46 -1.17
C VAL A 216 -3.78 -10.66 -2.11
N ASP A 217 -3.91 -11.85 -1.57
CA ASP A 217 -4.14 -13.09 -2.32
C ASP A 217 -5.58 -13.16 -2.89
N ASP A 218 -5.74 -13.58 -4.15
CA ASP A 218 -7.04 -13.67 -4.84
C ASP A 218 -7.98 -14.75 -4.25
N ALA A 219 -7.46 -15.82 -3.64
CA ALA A 219 -8.28 -16.98 -3.27
C ALA A 219 -9.17 -16.69 -2.05
N CYS A 220 -8.56 -16.23 -0.96
CA CYS A 220 -9.25 -16.01 0.32
C CYS A 220 -9.13 -14.58 0.85
N GLY A 221 -8.51 -13.66 0.09
CA GLY A 221 -8.33 -12.27 0.54
C GLY A 221 -7.30 -12.12 1.66
N VAL A 222 -6.36 -13.06 1.80
CA VAL A 222 -5.29 -12.98 2.80
C VAL A 222 -4.32 -11.86 2.39
N ILE A 223 -4.05 -10.95 3.32
CA ILE A 223 -3.03 -9.91 3.13
C ILE A 223 -1.66 -10.60 3.24
N LEU A 224 -0.87 -10.55 2.17
CA LEU A 224 0.45 -11.17 2.06
C LEU A 224 1.59 -10.21 2.42
N ASP A 225 1.39 -8.91 2.18
CA ASP A 225 2.35 -7.87 2.51
C ASP A 225 1.65 -6.53 2.74
N VAL A 226 2.21 -5.72 3.64
CA VAL A 226 1.79 -4.35 3.92
C VAL A 226 3.02 -3.45 4.04
N GLU A 227 2.97 -2.30 3.38
CA GLU A 227 3.94 -1.23 3.55
C GLU A 227 3.24 0.10 3.81
N VAL A 228 3.72 0.84 4.80
CA VAL A 228 3.25 2.21 5.04
C VAL A 228 4.33 3.18 4.60
N THR A 229 3.96 4.10 3.70
CA THR A 229 4.83 5.18 3.25
C THR A 229 4.17 6.52 3.52
N THR A 230 4.92 7.61 3.37
CA THR A 230 4.33 8.96 3.36
C THR A 230 3.27 9.10 2.25
N GLY A 231 2.28 9.99 2.43
CA GLY A 231 1.20 10.21 1.47
C GLY A 231 1.65 10.63 0.06
N GLU A 232 2.80 11.30 -0.05
CA GLU A 232 3.38 11.77 -1.31
C GLU A 232 4.03 10.66 -2.15
N THR A 233 4.42 9.55 -1.53
CA THR A 233 5.12 8.46 -2.23
C THR A 233 4.25 7.88 -3.33
N ASN A 234 4.80 7.74 -4.54
CA ASN A 234 4.04 7.23 -5.68
C ASN A 234 3.92 5.70 -5.60
N GLU A 235 2.72 5.18 -5.78
CA GLU A 235 2.43 3.74 -5.66
C GLU A 235 3.20 2.91 -6.69
N GLY A 236 3.43 3.46 -7.88
CA GLY A 236 4.21 2.82 -8.93
C GLY A 236 5.71 2.73 -8.63
N GLN A 237 6.22 3.39 -7.59
CA GLN A 237 7.59 3.18 -7.08
C GLN A 237 7.67 2.00 -6.10
N VAL A 238 6.57 1.71 -5.39
CA VAL A 238 6.56 0.74 -4.28
C VAL A 238 6.15 -0.66 -4.76
N ILE A 239 5.21 -0.75 -5.71
CA ILE A 239 4.58 -2.02 -6.14
C ILE A 239 5.56 -3.15 -6.45
N LEU A 240 6.65 -2.89 -7.21
CA LEU A 240 7.57 -3.96 -7.62
C LEU A 240 8.30 -4.57 -6.42
N GLY A 241 8.78 -3.75 -5.49
CA GLY A 241 9.44 -4.25 -4.28
C GLY A 241 8.48 -5.02 -3.37
N ARG A 242 7.17 -4.72 -3.42
CA ARG A 242 6.16 -5.48 -2.67
C ARG A 242 5.87 -6.84 -3.28
N LEU A 243 5.83 -6.92 -4.61
CA LEU A 243 5.74 -8.21 -5.30
C LEU A 243 6.96 -9.09 -5.00
N ASP A 244 8.15 -8.49 -4.94
CA ASP A 244 9.38 -9.21 -4.56
C ASP A 244 9.32 -9.71 -3.11
N ALA A 245 8.87 -8.85 -2.19
CA ALA A 245 8.69 -9.22 -0.78
C ALA A 245 7.70 -10.39 -0.61
N VAL A 246 6.57 -10.35 -1.31
CA VAL A 246 5.58 -11.44 -1.29
C VAL A 246 6.14 -12.73 -1.88
N ALA A 247 6.85 -12.65 -3.00
CA ALA A 247 7.46 -13.83 -3.61
C ALA A 247 8.50 -14.47 -2.67
N ALA A 248 9.32 -13.65 -1.99
CA ALA A 248 10.27 -14.11 -0.99
C ALA A 248 9.58 -14.71 0.25
N MET A 249 8.51 -14.07 0.74
CA MET A 249 7.80 -14.48 1.95
C MET A 249 7.01 -15.79 1.78
N THR A 250 6.35 -15.94 0.63
CA THR A 250 5.51 -17.11 0.33
C THR A 250 6.31 -18.25 -0.29
N GLY A 251 7.53 -18.01 -0.74
CA GLY A 251 8.32 -18.96 -1.53
C GLY A 251 7.66 -19.32 -2.87
N THR A 252 6.65 -18.56 -3.30
CA THR A 252 5.84 -18.86 -4.49
C THR A 252 6.06 -17.80 -5.56
N THR A 253 6.17 -18.22 -6.81
CA THR A 253 6.25 -17.29 -7.94
C THR A 253 4.87 -16.70 -8.23
N ILE A 254 4.77 -15.36 -8.17
CA ILE A 254 3.58 -14.63 -8.58
C ILE A 254 3.43 -14.79 -10.09
N LYS A 255 2.31 -15.36 -10.55
CA LYS A 255 1.97 -15.52 -11.97
C LYS A 255 1.26 -14.29 -12.49
N THR A 256 0.31 -13.76 -11.71
CA THR A 256 -0.54 -12.64 -12.14
C THR A 256 -0.67 -11.61 -11.04
N ALA A 257 -0.52 -10.34 -11.39
CA ALA A 257 -0.73 -9.22 -10.48
C ALA A 257 -1.74 -8.23 -11.08
N THR A 258 -2.76 -7.90 -10.29
CA THR A 258 -3.76 -6.88 -10.66
C THR A 258 -3.53 -5.61 -9.87
N ALA A 259 -3.81 -4.46 -10.48
CA ALA A 259 -3.85 -3.19 -9.77
C ALA A 259 -4.76 -2.19 -10.48
N HIS A 260 -5.17 -1.13 -9.79
CA HIS A 260 -6.00 -0.10 -10.41
C HIS A 260 -5.24 0.68 -11.49
N ALA A 261 -5.98 1.38 -12.38
CA ALA A 261 -5.41 2.15 -13.48
C ALA A 261 -4.34 3.18 -13.03
N GLY A 262 -4.39 3.65 -11.79
CA GLY A 262 -3.35 4.51 -11.19
C GLY A 262 -1.92 3.94 -11.25
N TYR A 263 -1.74 2.62 -11.27
CA TYR A 263 -0.45 1.93 -11.35
C TYR A 263 0.09 1.77 -12.77
N ALA A 264 -0.66 2.21 -13.80
CA ALA A 264 -0.31 2.01 -15.21
C ALA A 264 0.87 2.89 -15.68
N TYR A 265 2.06 2.65 -15.14
CA TYR A 265 3.32 3.28 -15.51
C TYR A 265 4.18 2.31 -16.32
N ALA A 266 4.95 2.83 -17.28
CA ALA A 266 5.82 2.03 -18.14
C ALA A 266 6.78 1.14 -17.33
N LYS A 267 7.46 1.71 -16.33
CA LYS A 267 8.35 1.00 -15.42
C LYS A 267 7.70 -0.15 -14.65
N VAL A 268 6.41 -0.05 -14.31
CA VAL A 268 5.68 -1.09 -13.58
C VAL A 268 5.44 -2.27 -14.51
N PHE A 269 4.98 -2.01 -15.73
CA PHE A 269 4.82 -3.06 -16.75
C PHE A 269 6.14 -3.72 -17.11
N ALA A 270 7.22 -2.95 -17.30
CA ALA A 270 8.54 -3.50 -17.59
C ALA A 270 9.07 -4.34 -16.42
N GLY A 271 8.92 -3.86 -15.18
CA GLY A 271 9.36 -4.60 -13.99
C GLY A 271 8.56 -5.88 -13.75
N MET A 272 7.26 -5.89 -14.07
CA MET A 272 6.43 -7.11 -14.02
C MET A 272 6.84 -8.10 -15.12
N GLU A 273 7.07 -7.65 -16.36
CA GLU A 273 7.54 -8.51 -17.45
C GLU A 273 8.91 -9.13 -17.14
N GLN A 274 9.84 -8.38 -16.52
CA GLN A 274 11.14 -8.90 -16.08
C GLN A 274 11.02 -10.02 -15.02
N ARG A 275 9.96 -9.98 -14.21
CA ARG A 275 9.65 -11.00 -13.20
C ARG A 275 8.77 -12.13 -13.75
N ALA A 276 8.50 -12.12 -15.05
CA ALA A 276 7.53 -13.02 -15.70
C ALA A 276 6.11 -12.95 -15.07
N ILE A 277 5.75 -11.80 -14.48
CA ILE A 277 4.44 -11.55 -13.89
C ILE A 277 3.52 -10.98 -14.96
N GLU A 278 2.34 -11.59 -15.10
CA GLU A 278 1.28 -11.09 -15.94
C GLU A 278 0.56 -9.91 -15.29
N ALA A 279 0.65 -8.73 -15.92
CA ALA A 279 0.07 -7.50 -15.40
C ALA A 279 -1.37 -7.29 -15.90
N VAL A 280 -2.35 -7.44 -15.00
CA VAL A 280 -3.76 -7.10 -15.26
C VAL A 280 -4.07 -5.73 -14.67
N ILE A 281 -3.54 -4.70 -15.34
CA ILE A 281 -3.69 -3.29 -14.95
C ILE A 281 -4.30 -2.52 -16.14
N PRO A 282 -5.38 -1.75 -15.96
CA PRO A 282 -5.93 -0.95 -17.04
C PRO A 282 -4.95 0.15 -17.47
N ALA A 283 -4.24 -0.10 -18.58
CA ALA A 283 -3.33 0.88 -19.16
C ALA A 283 -4.07 2.19 -19.49
N LYS A 284 -3.60 3.32 -18.94
CA LYS A 284 -4.21 4.63 -19.21
C LYS A 284 -4.07 5.00 -20.69
N ALA A 285 -5.15 5.53 -21.25
CA ALA A 285 -5.09 6.24 -22.51
C ALA A 285 -4.15 7.43 -22.37
N GLU A 286 -3.37 7.70 -23.41
CA GLU A 286 -2.40 8.78 -23.36
C GLU A 286 -3.13 10.14 -23.34
N PRO A 287 -2.81 11.03 -22.38
CA PRO A 287 -3.46 12.32 -22.30
C PRO A 287 -3.12 13.17 -23.53
N ILE A 288 -4.13 13.82 -24.11
CA ILE A 288 -3.96 14.70 -25.27
C ILE A 288 -3.45 16.05 -24.77
N ARG A 289 -2.12 16.19 -24.65
CA ARG A 289 -1.47 17.43 -24.22
C ARG A 289 -0.99 18.31 -25.38
N SER A 290 -0.99 17.76 -26.60
CA SER A 290 -0.59 18.46 -27.81
C SER A 290 -1.57 18.13 -28.95
N PRO A 291 -1.75 19.06 -29.92
CA PRO A 291 -2.57 18.80 -31.12
C PRO A 291 -2.10 17.58 -31.91
N VAL A 292 -0.79 17.30 -31.86
CA VAL A 292 -0.20 16.06 -32.38
C VAL A 292 0.31 15.24 -31.18
N PRO A 293 -0.54 14.37 -30.58
CA PRO A 293 -0.17 13.58 -29.41
C PRO A 293 0.72 12.40 -29.77
N MET A 294 1.42 11.86 -28.78
CA MET A 294 2.43 10.82 -28.97
C MET A 294 1.85 9.51 -29.52
N ARG A 295 0.61 9.14 -29.18
CA ARG A 295 -0.12 8.00 -29.79
C ARG A 295 -0.22 8.03 -31.32
N ARG A 296 -0.06 9.19 -31.96
CA ARG A 296 -0.03 9.30 -33.44
C ARG A 296 1.33 8.94 -34.03
N PHE A 297 2.37 8.81 -33.21
CA PHE A 297 3.68 8.33 -33.62
C PHE A 297 3.76 6.83 -33.41
N ARG A 298 4.16 6.09 -34.45
CA ARG A 298 4.29 4.62 -34.39
C ARG A 298 5.73 4.27 -34.05
N TYR A 299 5.94 3.73 -32.86
CA TYR A 299 7.25 3.27 -32.42
C TYR A 299 7.48 1.81 -32.85
N ASN A 300 8.63 1.53 -33.46
CA ASN A 300 9.08 0.19 -33.80
C ASN A 300 10.24 -0.20 -32.86
N ALA A 301 9.94 -1.08 -31.91
CA ALA A 301 10.91 -1.55 -30.92
C ALA A 301 12.05 -2.38 -31.51
N LYS A 302 11.87 -3.05 -32.66
CA LYS A 302 12.92 -3.90 -33.26
C LYS A 302 14.08 -3.09 -33.87
N HIS A 303 13.77 -1.90 -34.37
CA HIS A 303 14.74 -1.07 -35.10
C HIS A 303 15.03 0.25 -34.42
N ASP A 304 14.48 0.50 -33.22
CA ASP A 304 14.55 1.79 -32.54
C ASP A 304 14.25 2.96 -33.48
N THR A 305 13.12 2.86 -34.17
CA THR A 305 12.64 3.90 -35.09
C THR A 305 11.26 4.38 -34.68
N LEU A 306 11.03 5.68 -34.85
CA LEU A 306 9.74 6.29 -34.55
C LEU A 306 9.19 6.93 -35.84
N LYS A 307 8.03 6.46 -36.30
CA LYS A 307 7.34 6.99 -37.48
C LYS A 307 6.38 8.10 -37.08
N CYS A 308 6.52 9.28 -37.68
CA CYS A 308 5.57 10.37 -37.46
C CYS A 308 4.22 10.11 -38.15
N PRO A 309 3.18 10.92 -37.86
CA PRO A 309 1.86 10.77 -38.48
C PRO A 309 1.88 10.93 -40.01
N ARG A 310 2.83 11.70 -40.55
CA ARG A 310 3.08 11.88 -41.99
C ARG A 310 4.06 10.85 -42.57
N GLY A 311 4.36 9.80 -41.82
CA GLY A 311 5.14 8.66 -42.27
C GLY A 311 6.65 8.84 -42.33
N LYS A 312 7.19 10.01 -41.96
CA LYS A 312 8.63 10.27 -41.90
C LYS A 312 9.27 9.60 -40.68
N MET A 313 10.48 9.07 -40.85
CA MET A 313 11.23 8.41 -39.77
C MET A 313 11.94 9.44 -38.90
N LEU A 314 11.80 9.27 -37.59
CA LEU A 314 12.61 9.92 -36.58
C LEU A 314 13.71 8.92 -36.16
N LYS A 315 14.96 9.39 -36.23
CA LYS A 315 16.12 8.58 -35.86
C LYS A 315 16.33 8.66 -34.36
N ALA A 316 16.72 7.54 -33.77
CA ALA A 316 17.23 7.49 -32.41
C ALA A 316 18.48 8.39 -32.30
N GLY A 317 18.46 9.29 -31.33
CA GLY A 317 19.53 10.22 -31.03
C GLY A 317 20.09 9.96 -29.65
N ARG A 318 20.53 11.05 -28.99
CA ARG A 318 21.18 11.01 -27.67
C ARG A 318 20.32 10.29 -26.63
N ALA A 319 20.93 9.36 -25.90
CA ALA A 319 20.34 8.77 -24.70
C ALA A 319 20.23 9.81 -23.58
N VAL A 320 19.15 9.74 -22.83
CA VAL A 320 18.95 10.49 -21.58
C VAL A 320 18.85 9.49 -20.44
N LYS A 321 18.88 9.99 -19.20
CA LYS A 321 18.90 9.16 -17.99
C LYS A 321 17.86 8.02 -17.97
N HIS A 322 16.66 8.26 -18.50
CA HIS A 322 15.55 7.29 -18.52
C HIS A 322 14.84 7.28 -19.88
N GLY A 323 15.60 7.23 -20.96
CA GLY A 323 15.04 7.21 -22.30
C GLY A 323 15.98 7.62 -23.41
N ARG A 324 15.40 7.89 -24.57
CA ARG A 324 16.15 8.34 -25.75
C ARG A 324 15.36 9.38 -26.54
N PHE A 325 16.10 10.33 -27.11
CA PHE A 325 15.52 11.27 -28.08
C PHE A 325 15.32 10.61 -29.43
N PHE A 326 14.21 10.93 -30.07
CA PHE A 326 13.89 10.61 -31.46
C PHE A 326 13.69 11.93 -32.19
N THR A 327 14.50 12.20 -33.21
CA THR A 327 14.48 13.48 -33.92
C THR A 327 14.17 13.30 -35.39
N SER A 328 13.33 14.18 -35.93
CA SER A 328 13.09 14.25 -37.38
C SER A 328 14.16 15.13 -38.04
N ARG A 329 14.35 14.96 -39.35
CA ARG A 329 15.15 15.90 -40.14
C ARG A 329 14.37 17.21 -40.32
N ALA A 330 15.07 18.35 -40.27
CA ALA A 330 14.45 19.65 -40.50
C ALA A 330 13.84 19.77 -41.90
N ALA A 331 14.50 19.20 -42.92
CA ALA A 331 13.98 19.14 -44.29
C ALA A 331 12.61 18.43 -44.39
N ASP A 332 12.42 17.35 -43.62
CA ASP A 332 11.14 16.63 -43.59
C ASP A 332 10.01 17.43 -42.92
N CYS A 333 10.35 18.45 -42.12
CA CYS A 333 9.39 19.28 -41.38
C CYS A 333 9.11 20.63 -42.03
N ARG A 334 10.03 21.15 -42.85
CA ARG A 334 9.95 22.50 -43.44
C ARG A 334 8.68 22.72 -44.27
N HIS A 335 8.27 21.70 -45.03
CA HIS A 335 7.07 21.74 -45.88
C HIS A 335 5.95 20.82 -45.36
N CYS A 336 5.99 20.46 -44.08
CA CYS A 336 4.98 19.61 -43.47
C CYS A 336 3.77 20.46 -43.07
N ASP A 337 2.59 20.08 -43.55
CA ASP A 337 1.30 20.71 -43.23
C ASP A 337 0.97 20.67 -41.73
N LEU A 338 1.47 19.67 -41.00
CA LEU A 338 1.32 19.55 -39.56
C LEU A 338 2.38 20.32 -38.76
N ALA A 339 3.36 20.96 -39.41
CA ALA A 339 4.50 21.58 -38.71
C ALA A 339 4.07 22.61 -37.66
N ARG A 340 3.11 23.48 -38.02
CA ARG A 340 2.58 24.53 -37.14
C ARG A 340 1.97 23.99 -35.84
N LEU A 341 1.41 22.79 -35.88
CA LEU A 341 0.77 22.13 -34.74
C LEU A 341 1.69 21.14 -34.01
N CYS A 342 2.67 20.58 -34.72
CA CYS A 342 3.56 19.54 -34.22
C CYS A 342 4.80 20.11 -33.53
N LEU A 343 5.32 21.22 -34.03
CA LEU A 343 6.57 21.84 -33.57
C LEU A 343 6.29 22.88 -32.48
N SER A 344 7.15 22.93 -31.47
CA SER A 344 7.17 24.03 -30.50
C SER A 344 7.71 25.30 -31.17
N ASN A 345 7.33 26.48 -30.66
CA ASN A 345 7.81 27.77 -31.16
C ASN A 345 9.34 27.80 -31.26
N GLY A 346 9.85 28.27 -32.42
CA GLY A 346 11.29 28.37 -32.69
C GLY A 346 12.00 27.05 -33.03
N ARG A 347 11.29 25.91 -33.11
CA ARG A 347 11.89 24.62 -33.50
C ARG A 347 11.69 24.36 -34.99
N VAL A 348 12.76 23.91 -35.64
CA VAL A 348 12.78 23.55 -37.08
C VAL A 348 12.55 22.05 -37.34
N ASN A 349 12.58 21.23 -36.28
CA ASN A 349 12.34 19.80 -36.34
C ASN A 349 11.64 19.27 -35.07
N LYS A 350 11.03 18.10 -35.19
CA LYS A 350 10.33 17.45 -34.08
C LYS A 350 11.32 16.59 -33.30
N ALA A 351 11.36 16.79 -31.99
CA ALA A 351 12.02 15.92 -31.04
C ALA A 351 10.96 15.28 -30.12
N VAL A 352 11.09 13.98 -29.89
CA VAL A 352 10.24 13.19 -28.99
C VAL A 352 11.15 12.41 -28.06
N VAL A 353 10.87 12.40 -26.76
CA VAL A 353 11.56 11.53 -25.81
C VAL A 353 10.69 10.31 -25.57
N LEU A 354 11.27 9.13 -25.73
CA LEU A 354 10.67 7.87 -25.31
C LEU A 354 11.45 7.31 -24.13
N GLY A 355 10.73 6.91 -23.08
CA GLY A 355 11.35 6.23 -21.95
C GLY A 355 11.74 4.80 -22.31
N ASP A 356 12.75 4.25 -21.63
CA ASP A 356 13.30 2.92 -21.94
C ASP A 356 12.24 1.82 -21.77
N ASP A 357 11.34 1.98 -20.80
CA ASP A 357 10.24 1.04 -20.51
C ASP A 357 8.99 1.24 -21.39
N TYR A 358 8.99 2.22 -22.29
CA TYR A 358 7.84 2.50 -23.17
C TYR A 358 7.37 1.29 -24.02
N PRO A 359 8.26 0.39 -24.51
CA PRO A 359 7.83 -0.81 -25.23
C PRO A 359 6.91 -1.71 -24.39
N ALA A 360 7.17 -1.86 -23.08
CA ALA A 360 6.34 -2.65 -22.16
C ALA A 360 4.95 -2.02 -22.02
N LEU A 361 4.87 -0.69 -21.88
CA LEU A 361 3.59 0.02 -21.86
C LEU A 361 2.77 -0.20 -23.14
N LEU A 362 3.43 -0.22 -24.31
CA LEU A 362 2.74 -0.49 -25.58
C LEU A 362 2.22 -1.93 -25.67
N ARG A 363 2.98 -2.92 -25.19
CA ARG A 363 2.51 -4.31 -25.08
C ARG A 363 1.31 -4.41 -24.15
N ALA A 364 1.38 -3.80 -22.97
CA ALA A 364 0.27 -3.76 -22.02
C ALA A 364 -1.00 -3.11 -22.61
N ARG A 365 -0.87 -2.01 -23.36
CA ARG A 365 -2.01 -1.40 -24.08
C ARG A 365 -2.64 -2.35 -25.10
N ARG A 366 -1.83 -3.00 -25.94
CA ARG A 366 -2.31 -4.00 -26.92
C ARG A 366 -2.90 -5.25 -26.25
N ARG A 367 -2.42 -5.61 -25.07
CA ARG A 367 -2.98 -6.70 -24.27
C ARG A 367 -4.34 -6.31 -23.73
N ARG A 368 -4.50 -5.09 -23.19
CA ARG A 368 -5.77 -4.59 -22.65
C ARG A 368 -6.91 -4.65 -23.67
N GLU A 369 -6.63 -4.33 -24.93
CA GLU A 369 -7.60 -4.45 -26.03
C GLU A 369 -8.06 -5.90 -26.28
N ARG A 370 -7.25 -6.88 -25.83
CA ARG A 370 -7.44 -8.32 -26.02
C ARG A 370 -7.63 -9.08 -24.70
N TRP A 371 -8.03 -8.38 -23.63
CA TRP A 371 -8.32 -9.04 -22.35
C TRP A 371 -9.41 -10.10 -22.52
N SER A 372 -9.11 -11.30 -22.05
CA SER A 372 -10.06 -12.41 -21.96
C SER A 372 -11.16 -12.11 -20.94
N ASP A 373 -12.21 -12.92 -20.92
CA ASP A 373 -13.23 -12.83 -19.87
C ASP A 373 -12.65 -13.15 -18.48
N GLU A 374 -11.62 -14.01 -18.43
CA GLU A 374 -10.87 -14.30 -17.21
C GLU A 374 -10.08 -13.08 -16.71
N ASP A 375 -9.34 -12.38 -17.59
CA ASP A 375 -8.64 -11.13 -17.25
C ASP A 375 -9.63 -10.09 -16.67
N ARG A 376 -10.81 -10.00 -17.27
CA ARG A 376 -11.88 -9.08 -16.82
C ARG A 376 -12.45 -9.50 -15.47
N ALA A 377 -12.70 -10.80 -15.26
CA ALA A 377 -13.19 -11.33 -14.00
C ALA A 377 -12.18 -11.12 -12.87
N LEU A 378 -10.90 -11.40 -13.12
CA LEU A 378 -9.79 -11.17 -12.19
C LEU A 378 -9.67 -9.70 -11.80
N TYR A 379 -9.79 -8.79 -12.78
CA TYR A 379 -9.83 -7.34 -12.51
C TYR A 379 -11.10 -6.90 -11.76
N GLN A 380 -12.22 -7.58 -11.93
CA GLN A 380 -13.44 -7.30 -11.16
C GLN A 380 -13.33 -7.79 -9.71
N ARG A 381 -12.69 -8.94 -9.47
CA ARG A 381 -12.41 -9.45 -8.12
C ARG A 381 -11.48 -8.52 -7.33
N HIS A 382 -10.49 -7.92 -8.02
CA HIS A 382 -9.65 -6.84 -7.46
C HIS A 382 -10.47 -5.67 -6.92
N ARG A 383 -11.55 -5.29 -7.61
CA ARG A 383 -12.48 -4.23 -7.15
C ARG A 383 -13.48 -4.82 -6.16
N TRP A 384 -12.98 -5.45 -5.10
CA TRP A 384 -13.78 -6.03 -4.05
C TRP A 384 -14.84 -5.01 -3.59
N ARG A 385 -16.11 -5.41 -3.66
CA ARG A 385 -17.26 -4.56 -3.38
C ARG A 385 -17.25 -4.23 -1.88
N SER A 386 -17.05 -2.96 -1.56
CA SER A 386 -17.44 -2.41 -0.25
C SER A 386 -18.96 -2.34 -0.16
#